data_AF-A0A3B6QCH9-F1
#
_entry.id   AF-A0A3B6QCH9-F1
#
_cell.length_a   1.000
_cell.length_b   1.000
_cell.length_c   1.000
_cell.angle_alpha   90.00
_cell.angle_beta   90.00
_cell.angle_gamma   90.00
#
_symmetry.space_group_name_H-M   'P 1'
#
loop_
_entity.id
_entity.type
_entity.pdbx_description
1 polymer ?
#
loop_
_entity_poly.entity_id
_entity_poly.type
_entity_poly.pdbx_seq_one_letter_code
_entity_poly.pdbx_strand_id
1 'polypeptide(L)'
;MSSWPNSNETSDDDDEYMSEFNSMQMEYFQTPDTVIDPSFCGLVTESDRRCILHRQRPGKFVAFEGTDTGRRFIGCATEDGVNCGVLEWVDAPCPVILQRCLSKLWDMYHEQNLGRAQDNEAHGIEVAKLQKELDSLANQYSQLVDDVSKLFDYQDGVKSHDMDCTSQAINELKEKKKQLEEQAKIELQMEKLKLKKEQRCILQSQADIMQNTRKAMKELEVEKDLLKEEKKLENVIAELLKVGHGCKEKLDKIKEVVMEE
;
A
#
# COMPACT_ATOMS: atom_id res chain seq x y z
N MET A 1 -91.25 -9.04 16.57
CA MET A 1 -91.91 -10.20 17.20
C MET A 1 -93.09 -10.54 16.30
N SER A 2 -93.19 -11.67 15.62
CA SER A 2 -92.95 -13.06 16.06
C SER A 2 -92.47 -13.99 14.92
N SER A 3 -92.00 -15.17 15.31
CA SER A 3 -91.21 -16.13 14.53
C SER A 3 -92.01 -17.25 13.80
N TRP A 4 -91.48 -17.65 12.63
CA TRP A 4 -91.43 -18.91 11.83
C TRP A 4 -92.10 -20.22 12.32
N PRO A 5 -92.41 -21.20 11.41
CA PRO A 5 -91.42 -22.23 11.07
C PRO A 5 -91.34 -22.70 9.59
N ASN A 6 -90.21 -23.37 9.36
CA ASN A 6 -89.62 -23.99 8.17
C ASN A 6 -90.39 -25.22 7.64
N SER A 7 -90.33 -25.50 6.33
CA SER A 7 -90.42 -26.87 5.76
C SER A 7 -89.83 -26.92 4.36
N ASN A 8 -88.85 -27.82 4.25
CA ASN A 8 -88.01 -28.25 3.14
C ASN A 8 -88.81 -28.97 2.02
N GLU A 9 -88.19 -29.17 0.86
CA GLU A 9 -88.28 -30.32 -0.10
C GLU A 9 -88.02 -29.81 -1.54
N THR A 10 -86.78 -29.83 -2.05
CA THR A 10 -86.17 -30.85 -2.95
C THR A 10 -86.45 -30.63 -4.45
N SER A 11 -85.40 -30.28 -5.20
CA SER A 11 -85.30 -30.39 -6.68
C SER A 11 -83.81 -30.26 -7.07
N ASP A 12 -82.99 -31.17 -6.53
CA ASP A 12 -81.69 -31.53 -7.12
C ASP A 12 -82.02 -32.56 -8.21
N ASP A 13 -81.87 -32.23 -9.50
CA ASP A 13 -81.83 -33.20 -10.62
C ASP A 13 -81.57 -32.55 -12.00
N ASP A 14 -80.66 -31.58 -12.11
CA ASP A 14 -80.25 -31.05 -13.44
C ASP A 14 -78.72 -30.90 -13.62
N ASP A 15 -77.92 -31.34 -12.64
CA ASP A 15 -76.47 -31.14 -12.64
C ASP A 15 -75.67 -32.35 -13.17
N GLU A 16 -76.30 -33.52 -13.32
CA GLU A 16 -75.60 -34.74 -13.74
C GLU A 16 -75.34 -34.82 -15.26
N TYR A 17 -76.15 -34.17 -16.10
CA TYR A 17 -75.98 -34.25 -17.57
C TYR A 17 -74.81 -33.39 -18.11
N MET A 18 -74.35 -32.39 -17.35
CA MET A 18 -73.20 -31.55 -17.74
C MET A 18 -71.87 -32.04 -17.14
N SER A 19 -71.91 -33.08 -16.30
CA SER A 19 -70.73 -33.65 -15.62
C SER A 19 -70.03 -34.72 -16.47
N GLU A 20 -70.77 -35.48 -17.29
CA GLU A 20 -70.20 -36.57 -18.10
C GLU A 20 -69.33 -36.09 -19.29
N PHE A 21 -69.46 -34.84 -19.74
CA PHE A 21 -68.59 -34.31 -20.80
C PHE A 21 -67.23 -33.80 -20.28
N ASN A 22 -67.13 -33.45 -18.99
CA ASN A 22 -65.89 -32.96 -18.38
C ASN A 22 -65.00 -34.09 -17.82
N SER A 23 -65.48 -35.33 -17.81
CA SER A 23 -64.79 -36.49 -17.21
C SER A 23 -63.99 -37.32 -18.24
N MET A 24 -64.19 -37.12 -19.53
CA MET A 24 -63.30 -37.66 -20.57
C MET A 24 -62.12 -36.71 -20.79
N GLN A 25 -61.10 -36.83 -19.93
CA GLN A 25 -59.71 -36.44 -20.20
C GLN A 25 -59.56 -35.24 -21.15
N MET A 26 -59.65 -34.02 -20.63
CA MET A 26 -58.70 -32.98 -21.09
C MET A 26 -57.32 -33.51 -20.70
N GLU A 27 -56.80 -34.43 -21.49
CA GLU A 27 -55.40 -34.76 -21.53
C GLU A 27 -54.72 -33.40 -21.77
N TYR A 28 -54.05 -32.88 -20.72
CA TYR A 28 -53.38 -31.59 -20.71
C TYR A 28 -52.24 -31.65 -21.73
N PHE A 29 -52.56 -31.68 -23.02
CA PHE A 29 -51.58 -31.55 -24.07
C PHE A 29 -51.12 -30.11 -24.02
N GLN A 30 -49.91 -29.86 -23.54
CA GLN A 30 -49.28 -28.56 -23.71
C GLN A 30 -49.25 -28.26 -25.22
N THR A 31 -49.65 -27.04 -25.58
CA THR A 31 -49.55 -26.61 -26.98
C THR A 31 -48.06 -26.59 -27.32
N PRO A 32 -47.61 -27.27 -28.38
CA PRO A 32 -46.20 -27.35 -28.66
C PRO A 32 -45.57 -25.99 -28.89
N ASP A 33 -44.29 -25.86 -28.54
CA ASP A 33 -43.50 -24.69 -28.93
C ASP A 33 -43.54 -24.52 -30.45
N THR A 34 -43.54 -23.27 -30.94
CA THR A 34 -43.74 -22.97 -32.36
C THR A 34 -42.58 -22.22 -32.97
N VAL A 35 -42.35 -22.46 -34.26
CA VAL A 35 -41.41 -21.69 -35.08
C VAL A 35 -42.14 -21.03 -36.23
N ILE A 36 -41.66 -19.85 -36.64
CA ILE A 36 -42.26 -19.08 -37.73
C ILE A 36 -41.91 -19.73 -39.07
N ASP A 37 -42.93 -20.17 -39.79
CA ASP A 37 -42.84 -20.55 -41.21
C ASP A 37 -43.69 -19.57 -42.05
N PRO A 38 -43.08 -18.69 -42.85
CA PRO A 38 -43.80 -17.75 -43.71
C PRO A 38 -44.76 -18.41 -44.70
N SER A 39 -44.51 -19.67 -45.06
CA SER A 39 -45.36 -20.44 -45.98
C SER A 39 -46.60 -21.03 -45.29
N PHE A 40 -46.59 -21.10 -43.95
CA PHE A 40 -47.66 -21.68 -43.15
C PHE A 40 -47.86 -20.90 -41.83
N CYS A 41 -48.36 -19.67 -41.94
CA CYS A 41 -48.64 -18.79 -40.80
C CYS A 41 -50.00 -18.08 -40.93
N GLY A 42 -50.43 -17.43 -39.85
CA GLY A 42 -51.64 -16.59 -39.81
C GLY A 42 -52.89 -17.33 -39.33
N LEU A 43 -54.02 -16.63 -39.30
CA LEU A 43 -55.30 -17.18 -38.81
C LEU A 43 -55.97 -18.06 -39.86
N VAL A 44 -56.66 -19.11 -39.41
CA VAL A 44 -57.53 -19.92 -40.25
C VAL A 44 -58.78 -19.11 -40.60
N THR A 45 -58.97 -18.84 -41.89
CA THR A 45 -60.10 -18.05 -42.40
C THR A 45 -61.23 -18.91 -42.98
N GLU A 46 -60.94 -20.16 -43.33
CA GLU A 46 -61.85 -21.11 -44.01
C GLU A 46 -62.80 -21.84 -43.04
N SER A 47 -62.68 -21.58 -41.74
CA SER A 47 -63.42 -22.25 -40.66
C SER A 47 -63.93 -21.22 -39.66
N ASP A 48 -65.20 -21.36 -39.25
CA ASP A 48 -65.77 -20.58 -38.15
C ASP A 48 -65.51 -21.19 -36.77
N ARG A 49 -64.74 -22.30 -36.70
CA ARG A 49 -64.32 -22.88 -35.42
C ARG A 49 -63.49 -21.86 -34.64
N ARG A 50 -63.75 -21.79 -33.34
CA ARG A 50 -63.05 -20.93 -32.38
C ARG A 50 -62.53 -21.78 -31.24
N CYS A 51 -61.45 -21.34 -30.61
CA CYS A 51 -60.98 -21.99 -29.41
C CYS A 51 -62.02 -21.94 -28.28
N ILE A 52 -62.10 -23.02 -27.48
CA ILE A 52 -63.15 -23.20 -26.48
C ILE A 52 -62.99 -22.15 -25.37
N LEU A 53 -61.75 -21.91 -24.92
CA LEU A 53 -61.47 -20.97 -23.84
C LEU A 53 -61.50 -19.51 -24.32
N HIS A 54 -60.75 -19.16 -25.38
CA HIS A 54 -60.57 -17.75 -25.75
C HIS A 54 -61.56 -17.24 -26.81
N ARG A 55 -62.36 -18.14 -27.43
CA ARG A 55 -63.31 -17.81 -28.50
C ARG A 55 -62.70 -17.05 -29.70
N GLN A 56 -61.39 -17.18 -29.88
CA GLN A 56 -60.63 -16.59 -30.98
C GLN A 56 -60.50 -17.58 -32.15
N ARG A 57 -60.21 -17.04 -33.33
CA ARG A 57 -59.92 -17.88 -34.51
C ARG A 57 -58.58 -18.60 -34.31
N PRO A 58 -58.48 -19.90 -34.62
CA PRO A 58 -57.23 -20.63 -34.56
C PRO A 58 -56.19 -20.08 -35.53
N GLY A 59 -54.91 -20.21 -35.17
CA GLY A 59 -53.75 -19.90 -36.01
C GLY A 59 -53.15 -21.15 -36.65
N LYS A 60 -52.34 -20.93 -37.69
CA LYS A 60 -51.50 -21.93 -38.35
C LYS A 60 -50.09 -21.84 -37.76
N PHE A 61 -49.59 -22.99 -37.29
CA PHE A 61 -48.31 -23.09 -36.59
C PHE A 61 -47.48 -24.27 -37.10
N VAL A 62 -46.16 -24.15 -36.92
CA VAL A 62 -45.21 -25.25 -37.11
C VAL A 62 -44.61 -25.57 -35.77
N ALA A 63 -44.70 -26.82 -35.35
CA ALA A 63 -44.15 -27.28 -34.08
C ALA A 63 -42.62 -27.24 -34.11
N PHE A 64 -42.03 -26.85 -32.99
CA PHE A 64 -40.61 -26.83 -32.72
C PHE A 64 -40.36 -27.51 -31.37
N GLU A 65 -40.78 -28.78 -31.28
CA GLU A 65 -40.66 -29.55 -30.07
C GLU A 65 -40.50 -31.03 -30.39
N GLY A 66 -39.54 -31.68 -29.73
CA GLY A 66 -39.32 -33.13 -29.75
C GLY A 66 -39.42 -33.77 -31.15
N THR A 67 -40.15 -34.88 -31.23
CA THR A 67 -40.34 -35.64 -32.48
C THR A 67 -41.29 -34.99 -33.48
N ASP A 68 -42.00 -33.95 -33.06
CA ASP A 68 -42.97 -33.23 -33.88
C ASP A 68 -42.39 -31.98 -34.54
N THR A 69 -41.10 -31.72 -34.32
CA THR A 69 -40.39 -30.59 -34.93
C THR A 69 -40.57 -30.57 -36.45
N GLY A 70 -41.08 -29.46 -36.96
CA GLY A 70 -41.39 -29.23 -38.37
C GLY A 70 -42.79 -29.67 -38.81
N ARG A 71 -43.59 -30.31 -37.93
CA ARG A 71 -44.97 -30.69 -38.26
C ARG A 71 -45.91 -29.50 -38.12
N ARG A 72 -46.85 -29.36 -39.06
CA ARG A 72 -47.85 -28.29 -39.07
C ARG A 72 -49.07 -28.65 -38.24
N PHE A 73 -49.57 -27.69 -37.49
CA PHE A 73 -50.81 -27.81 -36.73
C PHE A 73 -51.62 -26.51 -36.72
N ILE A 74 -52.91 -26.66 -36.45
CA ILE A 74 -53.84 -25.58 -36.17
C ILE A 74 -54.05 -25.51 -34.66
N GLY A 75 -53.79 -24.35 -34.08
CA GLY A 75 -53.79 -24.16 -32.62
C GLY A 75 -54.40 -22.84 -32.18
N CYS A 76 -54.51 -22.62 -30.87
CA CYS A 76 -54.85 -21.29 -30.35
C CYS A 76 -53.78 -20.27 -30.76
N ALA A 77 -54.22 -19.06 -31.13
CA ALA A 77 -53.31 -17.94 -31.38
C ALA A 77 -53.00 -17.10 -30.13
N THR A 78 -53.46 -17.53 -28.96
CA THR A 78 -53.21 -16.83 -27.70
C THR A 78 -51.92 -17.35 -27.07
N GLU A 79 -51.04 -16.44 -26.61
CA GLU A 79 -49.73 -16.75 -26.05
C GLU A 79 -49.77 -17.35 -24.63
N ASP A 80 -50.96 -17.53 -24.05
CA ASP A 80 -51.14 -17.94 -22.65
C ASP A 80 -50.68 -19.39 -22.36
N GLY A 81 -50.26 -20.16 -23.37
CA GLY A 81 -49.74 -21.54 -23.22
C GLY A 81 -50.75 -22.58 -22.74
N VAL A 82 -51.96 -22.15 -22.34
CA VAL A 82 -53.04 -23.01 -21.89
C VAL A 82 -53.67 -23.70 -23.10
N ASN A 83 -53.80 -25.03 -23.02
CA ASN A 83 -54.58 -25.79 -23.99
C ASN A 83 -56.03 -25.32 -23.98
N CYS A 84 -56.42 -24.62 -25.03
CA CYS A 84 -57.77 -24.07 -25.19
C CYS A 84 -58.75 -25.06 -25.86
N GLY A 85 -58.38 -26.34 -25.92
CA GLY A 85 -59.10 -27.41 -26.59
C GLY A 85 -59.09 -27.35 -28.12
N VAL A 86 -58.16 -26.61 -28.73
CA VAL A 86 -57.97 -26.59 -30.19
C VAL A 86 -56.50 -26.85 -30.51
N LEU A 87 -56.21 -28.10 -30.85
CA LEU A 87 -54.95 -28.55 -31.43
C LEU A 87 -55.26 -29.62 -32.45
N GLU A 88 -55.03 -29.33 -33.73
CA GLU A 88 -55.29 -30.25 -34.84
C GLU A 88 -54.04 -30.36 -35.73
N TRP A 89 -53.48 -31.55 -35.83
CA TRP A 89 -52.33 -31.80 -36.70
C TRP A 89 -52.76 -31.82 -38.16
N VAL A 90 -52.10 -31.01 -38.98
CA VAL A 90 -52.30 -30.97 -40.44
C VAL A 90 -51.51 -32.08 -41.12
N ASP A 91 -50.30 -32.34 -40.62
CA ASP A 91 -49.41 -33.36 -41.17
C ASP A 91 -49.50 -34.67 -40.37
N ALA A 92 -49.39 -35.78 -41.07
CA ALA A 92 -49.24 -37.09 -40.44
C ALA A 92 -47.98 -37.14 -39.54
N PRO A 93 -47.93 -38.05 -38.56
CA PRO A 93 -46.72 -38.27 -37.78
C PRO A 93 -45.50 -38.50 -38.67
N CYS A 94 -44.36 -37.90 -38.31
CA CYS A 94 -43.12 -38.12 -39.02
C CYS A 94 -42.79 -39.63 -39.08
N PRO A 95 -42.16 -40.12 -40.17
CA PRO A 95 -41.68 -41.50 -40.22
C PRO A 95 -40.79 -41.82 -39.01
N VAL A 96 -40.87 -43.05 -38.51
CA VAL A 96 -40.15 -43.51 -37.30
C VAL A 96 -38.66 -43.21 -37.32
N ILE A 97 -38.03 -43.29 -38.50
CA ILE A 97 -36.60 -42.97 -38.66
C ILE A 97 -36.35 -41.49 -38.36
N LEU A 98 -37.18 -40.59 -38.88
CA LEU A 98 -37.05 -39.16 -38.64
C LEU A 98 -37.36 -38.80 -37.19
N GLN A 99 -38.37 -39.42 -36.57
CA GLN A 99 -38.66 -39.24 -35.15
C GLN A 99 -37.43 -39.57 -34.29
N ARG A 100 -36.76 -40.72 -34.54
CA ARG A 100 -35.53 -41.08 -33.83
C ARG A 100 -34.39 -40.08 -34.03
N CYS A 101 -34.23 -39.56 -35.25
CA CYS A 101 -33.24 -38.52 -35.53
C CYS A 101 -33.55 -37.22 -34.77
N LEU A 102 -34.81 -36.79 -34.76
CA LEU A 102 -35.26 -35.61 -34.03
C LEU A 102 -35.07 -35.77 -32.53
N SER A 103 -35.45 -36.91 -31.93
CA SER A 103 -35.18 -37.18 -30.52
C SER A 103 -33.71 -37.00 -30.17
N LYS A 104 -32.81 -37.60 -30.97
CA LYS A 104 -31.36 -37.48 -30.73
C LYS A 104 -30.85 -36.04 -30.86
N LEU A 105 -31.37 -35.27 -31.83
CA LEU A 105 -31.00 -33.86 -31.98
C LEU A 105 -31.47 -33.02 -30.79
N TRP A 106 -32.67 -33.29 -30.28
CA TRP A 106 -33.19 -32.62 -29.09
C TRP A 106 -32.41 -33.01 -27.83
N ASP A 107 -32.05 -34.27 -27.65
CA ASP A 107 -31.18 -34.71 -26.54
C ASP A 107 -29.87 -33.92 -26.55
N MET A 108 -29.21 -33.84 -27.71
CA MET A 108 -27.99 -33.05 -27.88
C MET A 108 -28.20 -31.55 -27.61
N TYR A 109 -29.31 -30.98 -28.08
CA TYR A 109 -29.66 -29.58 -27.86
C TYR A 109 -29.88 -29.28 -26.38
N HIS A 110 -30.60 -30.14 -25.66
CA HIS A 110 -30.82 -30.00 -24.23
C HIS A 110 -29.55 -30.17 -23.41
N GLU A 111 -28.72 -31.19 -23.71
CA GLU A 111 -27.41 -31.37 -23.06
C GLU A 111 -26.52 -30.13 -23.25
N GLN A 112 -26.43 -29.61 -24.47
CA GLN A 112 -25.62 -28.44 -24.76
C GLN A 112 -26.15 -27.17 -24.09
N ASN A 113 -27.48 -27.00 -24.06
CA ASN A 113 -28.10 -25.88 -23.35
C ASN A 113 -27.90 -25.97 -21.84
N LEU A 114 -27.98 -27.17 -21.27
CA LEU A 114 -27.73 -27.39 -19.85
C LEU A 114 -26.29 -27.02 -19.49
N GLY A 115 -25.31 -27.45 -20.29
CA GLY A 115 -23.91 -27.06 -20.11
C GLY A 115 -23.72 -25.55 -20.18
N ARG A 116 -24.29 -24.89 -21.20
CA ARG A 116 -24.26 -23.42 -21.30
C ARG A 116 -24.93 -22.72 -20.13
N ALA A 117 -26.05 -23.24 -19.63
CA ALA A 117 -26.76 -22.66 -18.49
C ALA A 117 -25.90 -22.73 -17.22
N GLN A 118 -25.24 -23.86 -16.99
CA GLN A 118 -24.30 -24.05 -15.88
C GLN A 118 -23.08 -23.11 -16.00
N ASP A 119 -22.49 -23.01 -17.19
CA ASP A 119 -21.37 -22.09 -17.43
C ASP A 119 -21.77 -20.63 -17.21
N ASN A 120 -22.95 -20.23 -17.70
CA ASN A 120 -23.51 -18.90 -17.50
C ASN A 120 -23.79 -18.60 -16.03
N GLU A 121 -24.33 -19.57 -15.28
CA GLU A 121 -24.55 -19.45 -13.84
C GLU A 121 -23.23 -19.28 -13.08
N ALA A 122 -22.24 -20.13 -13.36
CA ALA A 122 -20.91 -20.03 -12.77
C ALA A 122 -20.24 -18.69 -13.08
N HIS A 123 -20.32 -18.23 -14.33
CA HIS A 123 -19.83 -16.92 -14.72
C HIS A 123 -20.58 -15.78 -14.00
N GLY A 124 -21.91 -15.89 -13.86
CA GLY A 124 -22.72 -14.93 -13.13
C GLY A 124 -22.32 -14.80 -11.66
N ILE A 125 -22.00 -15.92 -11.00
CA ILE A 125 -21.48 -15.95 -9.62
C ILE A 125 -20.14 -15.21 -9.54
N GLU A 126 -19.21 -15.47 -10.46
CA GLU A 126 -17.89 -14.81 -10.48
C GLU A 126 -18.02 -13.30 -10.72
N VAL A 127 -18.88 -12.88 -11.67
CA VAL A 127 -19.17 -11.46 -11.91
C VAL A 127 -19.75 -10.78 -10.68
N ALA A 128 -20.69 -11.43 -9.98
CA ALA A 128 -21.26 -10.87 -8.76
C ALA A 128 -20.23 -10.73 -7.63
N LYS A 129 -19.25 -11.64 -7.54
CA LYS A 129 -18.13 -11.54 -6.61
C LYS A 129 -17.22 -10.37 -6.96
N LEU A 130 -16.81 -10.24 -8.22
CA LEU A 130 -15.98 -9.13 -8.70
C LEU A 130 -16.67 -7.78 -8.50
N GLN A 131 -17.98 -7.71 -8.70
CA GLN A 131 -18.75 -6.48 -8.44
C GLN A 131 -18.68 -6.07 -6.96
N LYS A 132 -18.81 -7.02 -6.02
CA LYS A 132 -18.66 -6.73 -4.59
C LYS A 132 -17.27 -6.24 -4.22
N GLU A 133 -16.22 -6.83 -4.82
CA GLU A 133 -14.84 -6.37 -4.61
C GLU A 133 -14.64 -4.96 -5.16
N LEU A 134 -15.20 -4.66 -6.33
CA LEU A 134 -15.17 -3.33 -6.94
C LEU A 134 -15.88 -2.29 -6.06
N ASP A 135 -17.08 -2.60 -5.56
CA ASP A 135 -17.84 -1.71 -4.67
C ASP A 135 -17.10 -1.47 -3.35
N SER A 136 -16.47 -2.51 -2.78
CA SER A 136 -15.62 -2.38 -1.59
C SER A 136 -14.44 -1.46 -1.84
N LEU A 137 -13.76 -1.63 -2.98
CA LEU A 137 -12.62 -0.81 -3.34
C LEU A 137 -13.03 0.65 -3.60
N ALA A 138 -14.17 0.88 -4.25
CA ALA A 138 -14.73 2.20 -4.46
C ALA A 138 -15.02 2.91 -3.12
N ASN A 139 -15.60 2.20 -2.16
CA ASN A 139 -15.83 2.73 -0.81
C ASN A 139 -14.52 3.07 -0.09
N GLN A 140 -13.51 2.20 -0.17
CA GLN A 140 -12.19 2.46 0.42
C GLN A 140 -11.52 3.69 -0.22
N TYR A 141 -11.60 3.81 -1.54
CA TYR A 141 -11.08 4.97 -2.26
C TYR A 141 -11.80 6.25 -1.85
N SER A 142 -13.13 6.24 -1.75
CA SER A 142 -13.91 7.39 -1.28
C SER A 142 -13.50 7.80 0.13
N GLN A 143 -13.36 6.83 1.04
CA GLN A 143 -12.94 7.08 2.41
C GLN A 143 -11.54 7.72 2.46
N LEU A 144 -10.60 7.22 1.65
CA LEU A 144 -9.25 7.77 1.57
C LEU A 144 -9.28 9.21 1.05
N VAL A 145 -10.08 9.50 0.02
CA VAL A 145 -10.26 10.86 -0.51
C VAL A 145 -10.82 11.78 0.57
N ASP A 146 -11.81 11.33 1.33
CA ASP A 146 -12.40 12.10 2.44
C ASP A 146 -11.38 12.36 3.55
N ASP A 147 -10.60 11.34 3.92
CA ASP A 147 -9.58 11.45 4.97
C ASP A 147 -8.45 12.40 4.54
N VAL A 148 -8.02 12.33 3.28
CA VAL A 148 -7.05 13.29 2.72
C VAL A 148 -7.63 14.71 2.69
N SER A 149 -8.88 14.87 2.28
CA SER A 149 -9.55 16.18 2.26
C SER A 149 -9.61 16.80 3.66
N LYS A 150 -9.98 16.00 4.68
CA LYS A 150 -10.00 16.45 6.08
C LYS A 150 -8.61 16.87 6.59
N LEU A 151 -7.53 16.23 6.15
CA LEU A 151 -6.17 16.63 6.53
C LEU A 151 -5.82 18.02 6.00
N PHE A 152 -6.27 18.36 4.78
CA PHE A 152 -6.10 19.68 4.21
C PHE A 152 -7.00 20.72 4.90
N ASP A 153 -8.27 20.40 5.16
CA ASP A 153 -9.19 21.30 5.87
C ASP A 153 -8.73 21.59 7.32
N TYR A 154 -8.14 20.61 8.01
CA TYR A 154 -7.56 20.79 9.33
C TYR A 154 -6.38 21.78 9.32
N GLN A 155 -5.54 21.76 8.27
CA GLN A 155 -4.45 22.73 8.13
C GLN A 155 -4.93 24.15 7.81
N ASP A 156 -6.08 24.31 7.16
CA ASP A 156 -6.65 25.62 6.86
C ASP A 156 -7.48 26.20 8.02
N GLY A 157 -8.13 25.35 8.83
CA GLY A 157 -8.84 25.77 10.05
C GLY A 157 -7.94 26.20 11.22
N VAL A 158 -6.78 25.55 11.39
CA VAL A 158 -5.80 25.86 12.47
C VAL A 158 -5.13 27.23 12.29
N LYS A 159 -5.09 27.77 11.06
CA LYS A 159 -4.46 29.07 10.77
C LYS A 159 -5.19 30.29 11.34
N SER A 160 -6.39 30.15 11.93
CA SER A 160 -7.20 31.32 12.33
C SER A 160 -7.15 31.72 13.82
N HIS A 161 -6.61 30.90 14.73
CA HIS A 161 -6.61 31.24 16.17
C HIS A 161 -5.28 30.98 16.92
N ASP A 162 -4.33 30.21 16.37
CA ASP A 162 -3.06 29.89 17.07
C ASP A 162 -1.85 30.70 16.55
N MET A 163 -2.02 31.49 15.50
CA MET A 163 -0.91 32.18 14.81
C MET A 163 -0.19 33.22 15.69
N ASP A 164 -0.86 33.80 16.70
CA ASP A 164 -0.25 34.74 17.64
C ASP A 164 0.61 34.05 18.70
N CYS A 165 0.17 32.89 19.23
CA CYS A 165 0.92 32.10 20.21
C CYS A 165 2.20 31.52 19.58
N THR A 166 2.11 31.02 18.34
CA THR A 166 3.28 30.54 17.60
C THR A 166 4.22 31.68 17.20
N SER A 167 3.68 32.85 16.80
CA SER A 167 4.51 34.02 16.44
C SER A 167 5.27 34.60 17.64
N GLN A 168 4.65 34.63 18.82
CA GLN A 168 5.32 35.07 20.04
C GLN A 168 6.47 34.13 20.43
N ALA A 169 6.24 32.82 20.41
CA ALA A 169 7.28 31.82 20.69
C ALA A 169 8.46 31.91 19.71
N ILE A 170 8.18 32.14 18.42
CA ILE A 170 9.23 32.32 17.39
C ILE A 170 10.04 33.59 17.64
N ASN A 171 9.40 34.69 18.04
CA ASN A 171 10.09 35.95 18.33
C ASN A 171 10.95 35.84 19.59
N GLU A 172 10.46 35.18 20.65
CA GLU A 172 11.24 34.89 21.86
C GLU A 172 12.47 34.02 21.58
N LEU A 173 12.34 33.01 20.70
CA LEU A 173 13.47 32.18 20.27
C LEU A 173 14.49 32.96 19.46
N LYS A 174 14.06 33.89 18.59
CA LYS A 174 14.96 34.77 17.83
C LYS A 174 15.74 35.69 18.76
N GLU A 175 15.09 36.25 19.78
CA GLU A 175 15.77 37.13 20.74
C GLU A 175 16.77 36.36 21.60
N LYS A 176 16.40 35.17 22.10
CA LYS A 176 17.33 34.27 22.82
C LYS A 176 18.51 33.85 21.96
N LYS A 177 18.28 33.53 20.68
CA LYS A 177 19.35 33.21 19.73
C LYS A 177 20.34 34.38 19.61
N LYS A 178 19.84 35.60 19.44
CA LYS A 178 20.67 36.80 19.32
C LYS A 178 21.49 37.05 20.58
N GLN A 179 20.88 36.89 21.76
CA GLN A 179 21.59 37.01 23.05
C GLN A 179 22.72 35.98 23.19
N LEU A 180 22.47 34.72 22.80
CA LEU A 180 23.49 33.67 22.84
C LEU A 180 24.64 33.94 21.84
N GLU A 181 24.33 34.43 20.65
CA GLU A 181 25.35 34.82 19.66
C GLU A 181 26.24 35.96 20.18
N GLU A 182 25.64 36.97 20.82
CA GLU A 182 26.36 38.10 21.42
C GLU A 182 27.24 37.63 22.60
N GLN A 183 26.70 36.77 23.47
CA GLN A 183 27.43 36.18 24.59
C GLN A 183 28.63 35.35 24.12
N ALA A 184 28.44 34.48 23.12
CA ALA A 184 29.51 33.67 22.53
C ALA A 184 30.61 34.55 21.91
N LYS A 185 30.23 35.67 21.29
CA LYS A 185 31.18 36.64 20.72
C LYS A 185 32.03 37.31 21.80
N ILE A 186 31.44 37.68 22.94
CA ILE A 186 32.16 38.25 24.09
C ILE A 186 33.14 37.22 24.67
N GLU A 187 32.68 35.99 24.90
CA GLU A 187 33.49 34.91 25.46
C GLU A 187 34.70 34.60 24.58
N LEU A 188 34.50 34.51 23.26
CA LEU A 188 35.57 34.31 22.29
C LEU A 188 36.59 35.47 22.29
N GLN A 189 36.15 36.71 22.48
CA GLN A 189 37.07 37.84 22.64
C GLN A 189 37.86 37.78 23.94
N MET A 190 37.24 37.38 25.05
CA MET A 190 37.93 37.23 26.33
C MET A 190 39.00 36.13 26.26
N GLU A 191 38.69 34.97 25.68
CA GLU A 191 39.66 33.89 25.49
C GLU A 191 40.83 34.33 24.59
N LYS A 192 40.54 35.06 23.50
CA LYS A 192 41.59 35.62 22.65
C LYS A 192 42.51 36.57 23.40
N LEU A 193 42.00 37.35 24.36
CA LEU A 193 42.80 38.23 25.20
C LEU A 193 43.64 37.45 26.22
N LYS A 194 43.10 36.39 26.84
CA LYS A 194 43.84 35.49 27.74
C LYS A 194 45.01 34.84 27.02
N LEU A 195 44.77 34.23 25.86
CA LEU A 195 45.81 33.60 25.05
C LEU A 195 46.93 34.58 24.65
N LYS A 196 46.57 35.83 24.28
CA LYS A 196 47.58 36.88 24.01
C LYS A 196 48.41 37.23 25.24
N LYS A 197 47.81 37.24 26.43
CA LYS A 197 48.52 37.50 27.69
C LYS A 197 49.48 36.36 28.02
N GLU A 198 49.03 35.12 27.92
CA GLU A 198 49.86 33.93 28.13
C GLU A 198 51.03 33.87 27.14
N GLN A 199 50.77 34.12 25.86
CA GLN A 199 51.83 34.19 24.83
C GLN A 199 52.88 35.24 25.17
N ARG A 200 52.48 36.41 25.68
CA ARG A 200 53.42 37.46 26.14
C ARG A 200 54.25 37.00 27.32
N CYS A 201 53.65 36.34 28.31
CA CYS A 201 54.37 35.81 29.48
C CYS A 201 55.40 34.75 29.07
N ILE A 202 55.04 33.84 28.16
CA ILE A 202 55.95 32.83 27.63
C ILE A 202 57.12 33.50 26.89
N LEU A 203 56.86 34.46 26.01
CA LEU A 203 57.91 35.17 25.28
C LEU A 203 58.85 35.96 26.20
N GLN A 204 58.30 36.60 27.24
CA GLN A 204 59.13 37.29 28.25
C GLN A 204 60.02 36.29 28.99
N SER A 205 59.46 35.17 29.46
CA SER A 205 60.23 34.12 30.12
C SER A 205 61.33 33.54 29.21
N GLN A 206 61.03 33.32 27.92
CA GLN A 206 62.04 32.88 26.95
C GLN A 206 63.17 33.90 26.79
N ALA A 207 62.85 35.19 26.73
CA ALA A 207 63.86 36.25 26.66
C ALA A 207 64.75 36.27 27.92
N ASP A 208 64.15 36.12 29.10
CA ASP A 208 64.89 36.09 30.37
C ASP A 208 65.81 34.87 30.45
N ILE A 209 65.32 33.67 30.06
CA ILE A 209 66.13 32.45 29.98
C ILE A 209 67.30 32.67 29.04
N MET A 210 67.06 33.19 27.82
CA MET A 210 68.11 33.46 26.85
C MET A 210 69.16 34.45 27.37
N GLN A 211 68.73 35.51 28.06
CA GLN A 211 69.64 36.49 28.66
C GLN A 211 70.48 35.85 29.77
N ASN A 212 69.85 35.09 30.66
CA ASN A 212 70.53 34.41 31.77
C ASN A 212 71.52 33.36 31.27
N THR A 213 71.15 32.55 30.27
CA THR A 213 72.07 31.57 29.65
C THR A 213 73.26 32.28 29.00
N ARG A 214 73.05 33.38 28.27
CA ARG A 214 74.16 34.15 27.68
C ARG A 214 75.09 34.73 28.75
N LYS A 215 74.55 35.18 29.89
CA LYS A 215 75.35 35.69 31.00
C LYS A 215 76.19 34.57 31.62
N ALA A 216 75.57 33.44 31.94
CA ALA A 216 76.27 32.27 32.48
C ALA A 216 77.39 31.78 31.55
N MET A 217 77.15 31.76 30.23
CA MET A 217 78.18 31.39 29.25
C MET A 217 79.39 32.35 29.26
N LYS A 218 79.17 33.65 29.48
CA LYS A 218 80.28 34.61 29.62
C LYS A 218 81.05 34.42 30.93
N GLU A 219 80.34 34.17 32.03
CA GLU A 219 80.95 33.89 33.33
C GLU A 219 81.82 32.62 33.27
N LEU A 220 81.33 31.56 32.62
CA LEU A 220 82.11 30.32 32.38
C LEU A 220 83.36 30.54 31.52
N GLU A 221 83.30 31.41 30.51
CA GLU A 221 84.50 31.72 29.69
C GLU A 221 85.56 32.45 30.53
N VAL A 222 85.15 33.39 31.37
CA VAL A 222 86.05 34.08 32.31
C VAL A 222 86.66 33.08 33.29
N GLU A 223 85.86 32.19 33.87
CA GLU A 223 86.34 31.15 34.78
C GLU A 223 87.35 30.21 34.09
N LYS A 224 87.07 29.81 32.84
CA LYS A 224 87.99 29.00 32.04
C LYS A 224 89.33 29.70 31.80
N ASP A 225 89.33 31.00 31.54
CA ASP A 225 90.56 31.76 31.33
C ASP A 225 91.35 31.96 32.63
N LEU A 226 90.67 32.22 33.75
CA LEU A 226 91.31 32.25 35.07
C LEU A 226 91.95 30.90 35.41
N LEU A 227 91.29 29.79 35.14
CA LEU A 227 91.81 28.44 35.39
C LEU A 227 93.02 28.10 34.50
N LYS A 228 93.12 28.68 33.29
CA LYS A 228 94.33 28.57 32.46
C LYS A 228 95.50 29.35 33.08
N GLU A 229 95.25 30.55 33.60
CA GLU A 229 96.29 31.35 34.27
C GLU A 229 96.74 30.70 35.59
N GLU A 230 95.81 30.14 36.37
CA GLU A 230 96.13 29.36 37.57
C GLU A 230 97.07 28.19 37.23
N LYS A 231 96.75 27.39 36.21
CA LYS A 231 97.64 26.31 35.73
C LYS A 231 99.01 26.79 35.28
N LYS A 232 99.10 27.97 34.64
CA LYS A 232 100.40 28.56 34.27
C LYS A 232 101.21 28.90 35.51
N LEU A 233 100.59 29.52 36.51
CA LEU A 233 101.23 29.85 37.78
C LEU A 233 101.69 28.59 38.53
N GLU A 234 100.87 27.54 38.59
CA GLU A 234 101.25 26.25 39.17
C GLU A 234 102.51 25.66 38.52
N ASN A 235 102.59 25.69 37.18
CA ASN A 235 103.79 25.24 36.45
C ASN A 235 105.03 26.07 36.81
N VAL A 236 104.90 27.40 36.90
CA VAL A 236 106.00 28.28 37.30
C VAL A 236 106.45 28.00 38.74
N ILE A 237 105.52 27.79 39.66
CA ILE A 237 105.83 27.41 41.06
C ILE A 237 106.58 26.07 41.08
N ALA A 238 106.13 25.08 40.31
CA ALA A 238 106.79 23.78 40.22
C ALA A 238 108.23 23.89 39.68
N GLU A 239 108.46 24.73 38.66
CA GLU A 239 109.80 25.02 38.14
C GLU A 239 110.69 25.70 39.19
N LEU A 240 110.19 26.72 39.87
CA LEU A 240 110.92 27.42 40.94
C LEU A 240 111.28 26.48 42.10
N LEU A 241 110.35 25.62 42.52
CA LEU A 241 110.62 24.60 43.55
C LEU A 241 111.71 23.61 43.11
N LYS A 242 111.69 23.17 41.85
CA LYS A 242 112.72 22.28 41.28
C LYS A 242 114.10 22.93 41.28
N VAL A 243 114.19 24.21 40.86
CA VAL A 243 115.45 24.99 40.92
C VAL A 243 115.89 25.18 42.36
N GLY A 244 114.97 25.53 43.26
CA GLY A 244 115.23 25.70 44.69
C GLY A 244 115.78 24.42 45.35
N HIS A 245 115.19 23.26 45.07
CA HIS A 245 115.70 21.96 45.53
C HIS A 245 117.10 21.68 44.99
N GLY A 246 117.36 21.93 43.70
CA GLY A 246 118.70 21.79 43.13
C GLY A 246 119.74 22.73 43.75
N CYS A 247 119.36 23.98 44.06
CA CYS A 247 120.21 24.91 44.80
C CYS A 247 120.48 24.44 46.22
N LYS A 248 119.46 23.88 46.90
CA LYS A 248 119.60 23.30 48.24
C LYS A 248 120.52 22.09 48.26
N GLU A 249 120.38 21.16 47.32
CA GLU A 249 121.29 20.01 47.18
C GLU A 249 122.75 20.45 46.95
N LYS A 250 122.99 21.48 46.13
CA LYS A 250 124.33 22.04 45.93
C LYS A 250 124.89 22.65 47.21
N LEU A 251 124.08 23.40 47.95
CA LEU A 251 124.48 23.97 49.24
C LEU A 251 124.78 22.88 50.28
N ASP A 252 123.98 21.81 50.31
CA ASP A 252 124.18 20.69 51.23
C ASP A 252 125.48 19.94 50.88
N LYS A 253 125.79 19.72 49.58
CA LYS A 253 127.10 19.17 49.15
C LYS A 253 128.28 20.08 49.52
N ILE A 254 128.15 21.40 49.38
CA ILE A 254 129.21 22.33 49.80
C ILE A 254 129.40 22.25 51.32
N LYS A 255 128.32 22.18 52.11
CA LYS A 255 128.41 22.01 53.56
C LYS A 255 129.10 20.70 53.94
N GLU A 256 128.83 19.61 53.22
CA GLU A 256 129.48 18.32 53.45
C GLU A 256 130.99 18.41 53.25
N VAL A 257 131.45 19.03 52.14
CA VAL A 257 132.88 19.30 51.89
C VAL A 257 133.52 20.19 52.97
N VAL A 258 132.79 21.19 53.47
CA VAL A 258 133.29 22.11 54.51
C VAL A 258 133.32 21.45 55.90
N MET A 259 132.58 20.36 56.14
CA MET A 259 132.57 19.64 57.43
C MET A 259 133.42 18.36 57.45
N GLU A 260 134.06 17.97 56.34
CA GLU A 260 135.00 16.84 56.26
C GLU A 260 136.48 17.22 56.47
N GLU A 261 136.78 18.47 56.88
CA GLU A 261 138.08 18.91 57.43
C GLU A 261 138.01 19.15 58.95
#